data_AF-A0AAV7NZ42-F1
#
_entry.id   AF-A0AAV7NZ42-F1
#
_cell.length_a   1.000
_cell.length_b   1.000
_cell.length_c   1.000
_cell.angle_alpha   90.00
_cell.angle_beta   90.00
_cell.angle_gamma   90.00
#
_symmetry.space_group_name_H-M   'P 1'
#
loop_
_entity.id
_entity.type
_entity.pdbx_description
1 polymer ?
#
loop_
_entity_poly.entity_id
_entity_poly.type
_entity_poly.pdbx_seq_one_letter_code
_entity_poly.pdbx_strand_id
1 'polypeptide(L)' 'MTGVLGYDTVQVGGLTVTDQVFGLAYTEADFFSEMQFDGILGLAFPSLSEDGATPVFDNMWSQGLLSADLFSVYLSP' A
#
# COMPACT_ATOMS: atom_id res chain seq x y z
N MET A 1 -3.40 15.46 -3.23
CA MET A 1 -2.61 15.19 -2.02
C MET A 1 -1.21 15.74 -2.26
N THR A 2 -0.59 16.35 -1.25
CA THR A 2 0.87 16.58 -1.21
C THR A 2 1.46 15.78 -0.06
N GLY A 3 2.72 15.39 -0.16
CA GLY A 3 3.35 14.53 0.82
C GLY A 3 4.84 14.30 0.56
N VAL A 4 5.40 13.31 1.24
CA VAL A 4 6.75 12.81 1.04
C VAL A 4 6.75 11.28 1.09
N LEU A 5 7.73 10.64 0.46
CA LEU A 5 7.94 9.20 0.64
C LEU A 5 8.65 8.92 1.96
N GLY A 6 8.14 7.92 2.69
CA GLY A 6 8.78 7.30 3.84
C GLY A 6 9.06 5.82 3.58
N TYR A 7 9.96 5.25 4.37
CA TYR A 7 10.27 3.81 4.37
C TYR A 7 10.10 3.29 5.79
N ASP A 8 9.37 2.19 5.93
CA ASP A 8 9.24 1.50 7.21
C ASP A 8 8.90 0.02 6.99
N THR A 9 8.76 -0.72 8.09
CA THR A 9 8.19 -2.07 8.10
C THR A 9 6.68 -2.00 8.20
N VAL A 10 5.99 -2.57 7.22
CA VAL A 10 4.52 -2.61 7.17
C VAL A 10 4.05 -4.04 7.45
N GLN A 11 3.07 -4.19 8.35
CA GLN A 11 2.41 -5.47 8.62
C GLN A 11 1.02 -5.53 7.98
N VAL A 12 0.75 -6.59 7.22
CA VAL A 12 -0.56 -6.85 6.60
C VAL A 12 -0.91 -8.32 6.77
N GLY A 13 -2.03 -8.61 7.44
CA GLY A 13 -2.52 -9.98 7.58
C GLY A 13 -1.53 -10.94 8.26
N GLY A 14 -0.66 -10.44 9.14
CA GLY A 14 0.41 -11.22 9.79
C GLY A 14 1.70 -11.38 8.98
N LEU A 15 1.73 -10.89 7.74
CA LEU A 15 2.94 -10.78 6.93
C LEU A 15 3.68 -9.49 7.28
N THR A 16 4.99 -9.58 7.49
CA THR A 16 5.86 -8.43 7.78
C THR A 16 6.67 -8.09 6.54
N VAL A 17 6.38 -6.93 5.93
CA VAL A 17 7.05 -6.41 4.74
C VAL A 17 8.06 -5.35 5.19
N THR A 18 9.34 -5.64 5.08
CA THR A 18 10.40 -4.69 5.45
C THR A 18 10.70 -3.74 4.30
N ASP A 19 11.28 -2.58 4.60
CA ASP A 19 11.69 -1.56 3.62
C ASP A 19 10.57 -1.15 2.64
N GLN A 20 9.33 -1.15 3.12
CA GLN A 20 8.18 -0.73 2.33
C GLN A 20 8.17 0.79 2.20
N VAL A 21 8.19 1.26 0.95
CA VAL A 21 7.97 2.67 0.63
C VAL A 21 6.48 3.01 0.63
N PHE A 22 6.10 4.14 1.20
CA PHE A 22 4.72 4.65 1.13
C PHE A 22 4.66 6.17 1.27
N GLY A 23 3.56 6.75 0.80
CA GLY A 23 3.32 8.19 0.87
C GLY A 23 2.86 8.61 2.27
N LEU A 24 3.53 9.62 2.84
CA LEU A 24 3.15 10.34 4.05
C LEU A 24 2.50 11.66 3.65
N ALA A 25 1.21 11.82 3.94
CA ALA A 25 0.44 12.98 3.51
C ALA A 25 0.72 14.23 4.36
N TYR A 26 0.89 15.37 3.70
CA TYR A 26 0.81 16.72 4.30
C TYR A 26 -0.55 17.37 4.05
N THR A 27 -1.15 17.09 2.89
CA THR A 27 -2.48 17.57 2.52
C THR A 27 -3.27 16.46 1.84
N GLU A 28 -4.57 16.42 2.11
CA GLU A 28 -5.51 15.45 1.58
C GLU A 28 -6.67 16.18 0.88
N ALA A 29 -7.55 15.44 0.21
CA ALA A 29 -8.76 16.03 -0.37
C ALA A 29 -9.83 16.18 0.73
N ASP A 30 -10.66 17.22 0.67
CA ASP A 30 -11.62 17.56 1.74
C ASP A 30 -12.53 16.39 2.16
N PHE A 31 -12.92 15.53 1.21
CA PHE A 31 -13.78 14.38 1.48
C PHE A 31 -13.13 13.31 2.36
N PHE A 32 -11.80 13.26 2.50
CA PHE A 32 -11.13 12.31 3.41
C PHE A 32 -11.56 12.51 4.86
N SER A 33 -11.97 13.73 5.24
CA SER A 33 -12.46 14.04 6.59
C SER A 33 -13.78 13.32 6.93
N GLU A 34 -14.52 12.85 5.92
CA GLU A 34 -15.79 12.12 6.08
C GLU A 34 -15.60 10.61 5.97
N MET A 35 -14.42 10.14 5.58
CA MET A 35 -14.13 8.72 5.38
C MET A 35 -13.83 8.03 6.71
N GLN A 36 -14.22 6.76 6.81
CA GLN A 36 -13.90 5.94 7.99
C GLN A 36 -12.50 5.33 7.94
N PHE A 37 -11.83 5.36 6.78
CA PHE A 37 -10.48 4.82 6.60
C PHE A 37 -9.43 5.93 6.70
N ASP A 38 -8.23 5.59 7.18
CA ASP A 38 -7.13 6.54 7.37
C ASP A 38 -6.20 6.65 6.15
N GLY A 39 -6.27 5.70 5.22
CA GLY A 39 -5.39 5.68 4.06
C GLY A 39 -5.78 4.65 3.00
N ILE A 40 -4.98 4.60 1.94
CA ILE A 40 -5.19 3.72 0.78
C ILE A 40 -3.98 2.80 0.63
N LEU A 41 -4.23 1.51 0.49
CA LEU A 41 -3.22 0.53 0.09
C LEU A 41 -3.44 0.18 -1.39
N GLY A 42 -2.58 0.69 -2.26
CA GLY A 42 -2.64 0.43 -3.70
C GLY A 42 -2.22 -1.01 -4.03
N LEU A 43 -3.04 -1.71 -4.84
CA LEU A 43 -2.81 -3.09 -5.29
C LEU A 43 -2.65 -3.21 -6.82
N ALA A 44 -2.51 -2.07 -7.51
CA ALA A 44 -2.25 -2.03 -8.94
C ALA A 44 -0.75 -2.21 -9.24
N PHE A 45 -0.42 -2.41 -10.51
CA PHE A 45 0.96 -2.64 -10.95
C PHE A 45 1.91 -1.47 -10.64
N PRO A 46 3.22 -1.74 -10.45
CA PRO A 46 4.24 -0.72 -10.18
C PRO A 46 4.28 0.42 -11.21
N SER A 47 3.93 0.15 -12.47
CA SER A 47 3.92 1.14 -13.55
C SER A 47 2.91 2.27 -13.37
N LEU A 48 1.93 2.11 -12.47
CA LEU A 48 0.93 3.13 -12.13
C LEU A 48 1.28 3.88 -10.84
N SER A 49 2.44 3.62 -10.24
CA SER A 49 2.92 4.35 -9.08
C SER A 49 3.44 5.72 -9.49
N GLU A 50 2.87 6.78 -8.92
CA GLU A 50 3.19 8.19 -9.25
C GLU A 50 4.70 8.49 -9.13
N ASP A 51 5.33 8.01 -8.04
CA ASP A 51 6.76 8.23 -7.77
C ASP A 51 7.63 7.00 -8.09
N GLY A 52 7.09 6.02 -8.82
CA GLY A 52 7.77 4.75 -9.09
C GLY A 52 8.04 3.90 -7.83
N ALA A 53 7.31 4.17 -6.74
CA ALA A 53 7.38 3.44 -5.49
C ALA A 53 6.87 1.99 -5.68
N THR A 54 7.66 1.00 -5.21
CA THR A 54 7.28 -0.41 -5.26
C THR A 54 6.06 -0.69 -4.38
N PRO A 55 4.95 -1.20 -4.94
CA PRO A 55 3.74 -1.51 -4.17
C PRO A 55 3.97 -2.61 -3.13
N VAL A 56 3.09 -2.63 -2.13
CA VAL A 56 3.17 -3.58 -1.00
C VAL A 56 3.16 -5.04 -1.48
N PHE A 57 2.29 -5.36 -2.44
CA PHE A 57 2.16 -6.71 -2.94
C PHE A 57 3.43 -7.20 -3.67
N ASP A 58 4.04 -6.34 -4.49
CA ASP A 58 5.30 -6.65 -5.17
C ASP A 58 6.45 -6.88 -4.18
N ASN A 59 6.52 -6.09 -3.10
CA ASN A 59 7.49 -6.32 -2.04
C ASN A 59 7.23 -7.65 -1.32
N MET A 60 5.98 -7.99 -1.01
CA MET A 60 5.62 -9.30 -0.42
C MET A 60 6.08 -10.47 -1.29
N TRP A 61 5.85 -10.38 -2.61
CA TRP A 61 6.28 -11.40 -3.56
C TRP A 61 7.81 -11.50 -3.63
N SER A 62 8.50 -10.37 -3.77
CA SER A 62 9.97 -10.34 -3.86
C SER A 62 10.67 -10.85 -2.59
N GLN A 63 10.05 -10.66 -1.43
CA GLN A 63 10.54 -11.12 -0.13
C GLN A 63 10.16 -12.58 0.17
N GLY A 64 9.45 -13.26 -0.73
CA GLY A 64 9.06 -14.66 -0.57
C GLY A 64 8.00 -14.90 0.51
N LEU A 65 7.20 -13.88 0.84
CA LEU A 65 6.18 -13.96 1.88
C LEU A 65 4.88 -14.62 1.41
N LEU A 66 4.71 -14.76 0.09
CA LEU A 66 3.52 -15.33 -0.55
C LEU A 66 3.82 -16.70 -1.15
N SER A 67 2.86 -17.62 -1.07
CA SER A 67 2.94 -18.93 -1.71
C SER A 67 2.71 -18.89 -3.22
N ALA A 68 2.03 -17.85 -3.70
CA ALA A 68 1.75 -17.61 -5.11
C ALA A 68 1.66 -16.12 -5.39
N ASP A 69 2.01 -15.73 -6.61
CA ASP A 69 1.92 -14.36 -7.12
C ASP A 69 0.47 -14.02 -7.51
N LEU A 70 -0.43 -14.09 -6.52
CA LEU A 70 -1.85 -13.73 -6.66
C LEU A 70 -2.43 -13.27 -5.33
N PHE A 71 -3.49 -12.46 -5.40
CA PHE A 71 -4.38 -12.15 -4.29
C PHE A 71 -5.83 -12.23 -4.76
N SER A 72 -6.77 -12.29 -3.82
CA SER A 72 -8.20 -12.25 -4.11
C SER A 72 -8.91 -11.35 -3.10
N VAL A 73 -10.05 -10.83 -3.52
CA VAL A 73 -10.91 -9.99 -2.67
C VAL A 73 -12.30 -10.62 -2.66
N TYR A 74 -12.85 -10.79 -1.47
CA TYR A 74 -14.24 -11.18 -1.26
C TYR A 74 -14.93 -10.07 -0.48
N LEU A 75 -16.03 -9.55 -1.04
CA LEU A 75 -16.87 -8.53 -0.41
C LEU A 75 -18.29 -9.08 -0.26
N SER A 76 -18.87 -8.93 0.92
CA SER A 76 -20.27 -9.28 1.21
C SER A 76 -21.03 -8.06 1.73
N PRO A 77 -22.36 -8.00 1.53
CA PRO A 77 -23.21 -6.96 2.14
C PRO A 77 -23.18 -6.94 3.66
#